data_AF-A0A645CTZ5-F1
#
_entry.id   AF-A0A645CTZ5-F1
#
_cell.length_a   1.000
_cell.length_b   1.000
_cell.length_c   1.000
_cell.angle_alpha   90.00
_cell.angle_beta   90.00
_cell.angle_gamma   90.00
#
_symmetry.space_group_name_H-M   'P 1'
#
loop_
_entity.id
_entity.type
_entity.pdbx_description
1 polymer ?
#
loop_
_entity_poly.entity_id
_entity_poly.type
_entity_poly.pdbx_seq_one_letter_code
_entity_poly.pdbx_strand_id
1 'polypeptide(L)'
;MIEAGKLSFDSTIGAILDFNLKAIDLNITVEQLLTHTSGIPDYFDERIMENYDELWRDYPNYKIRTSSDLIPLFINMPMMYPRGWKFQYNNTGFVVLGLIIEKVTGMLFDKFLHKEIFLPCGMNDTGYYELDRLPERCANSYIYDNIRDDFYTNIYSVDVKGTGAGGAFTTVWDVYRFWNALYNGKLISDEMTNNMLSLHASDNNEYYGYGIWLDKQYNECSIGNGDFTPHFEGCDPGVSFISSRSINKIVITVVSNMGQNVWKIRNDILKEIEDL
;
A
#
# COMPACT_ATOMS: atom_id res chain seq x y z
N MET A 1 -13.53 -8.65 -2.97
CA MET A 1 -14.80 -8.39 -2.24
C MET A 1 -15.90 -7.82 -3.15
N ILE A 2 -15.56 -6.91 -4.08
CA ILE A 2 -16.51 -6.33 -5.05
C ILE A 2 -17.10 -7.41 -5.96
N GLU A 3 -16.27 -8.26 -6.60
CA GLU A 3 -16.76 -9.38 -7.42
C GLU A 3 -17.65 -10.38 -6.66
N ALA A 4 -17.40 -10.52 -5.36
CA ALA A 4 -18.19 -11.38 -4.49
C ALA A 4 -19.52 -10.72 -4.05
N GLY A 5 -19.85 -9.52 -4.54
CA GLY A 5 -21.07 -8.78 -4.23
C GLY A 5 -21.16 -8.28 -2.78
N LYS A 6 -20.07 -8.31 -2.02
CA LYS A 6 -20.05 -7.86 -0.61
C LYS A 6 -19.94 -6.34 -0.47
N LEU A 7 -19.41 -5.69 -1.50
CA LEU A 7 -19.18 -4.26 -1.60
C LEU A 7 -19.39 -3.85 -3.06
N SER A 8 -19.63 -2.56 -3.27
CA SER A 8 -19.48 -1.89 -4.56
C SER A 8 -18.42 -0.80 -4.46
N PHE A 9 -17.91 -0.35 -5.60
CA PHE A 9 -17.02 0.82 -5.68
C PHE A 9 -17.68 2.08 -5.07
N ASP A 10 -19.01 2.22 -5.23
CA ASP A 10 -19.81 3.33 -4.67
C ASP A 10 -20.18 3.17 -3.19
N SER A 11 -19.85 2.03 -2.56
CA SER A 11 -20.18 1.82 -1.15
C SER A 11 -19.50 2.90 -0.30
N THR A 12 -20.27 3.59 0.54
CA THR A 12 -19.78 4.74 1.30
C THR A 12 -19.31 4.36 2.69
N ILE A 13 -18.31 5.07 3.21
CA ILE A 13 -17.77 4.79 4.54
C ILE A 13 -18.82 4.95 5.64
N GLY A 14 -19.75 5.91 5.52
CA GLY A 14 -20.80 6.14 6.50
C GLY A 14 -21.91 5.10 6.50
N ALA A 15 -22.08 4.34 5.41
CA ALA A 15 -23.00 3.21 5.36
C ALA A 15 -22.37 1.93 5.94
N ILE A 16 -21.04 1.81 5.88
CA ILE A 16 -20.31 0.60 6.29
C ILE A 16 -19.88 0.68 7.76
N LEU A 17 -19.19 1.77 8.14
CA LEU A 17 -18.54 1.93 9.43
C LEU A 17 -19.54 2.46 10.46
N ASP A 18 -19.58 1.84 11.64
CA ASP A 18 -20.56 2.12 12.69
C ASP A 18 -19.99 2.90 13.89
N PHE A 19 -18.86 3.56 13.71
CA PHE A 19 -18.28 4.46 14.71
C PHE A 19 -18.39 5.93 14.28
N ASN A 20 -18.25 6.84 15.24
CA ASN A 20 -18.37 8.27 14.99
C ASN A 20 -17.18 8.80 14.17
N LEU A 21 -17.42 9.07 12.88
CA LEU A 21 -16.46 9.63 11.92
C LEU A 21 -16.21 11.14 12.08
N LYS A 22 -16.86 11.79 13.06
CA LYS A 22 -16.71 13.22 13.39
C LYS A 22 -16.91 14.12 12.16
N ALA A 23 -15.87 14.81 11.72
CA ALA A 23 -15.91 15.75 10.61
C ALA A 23 -15.59 15.11 9.24
N ILE A 24 -15.26 13.81 9.21
CA ILE A 24 -14.96 13.10 7.98
C ILE A 24 -16.24 12.92 7.15
N ASP A 25 -16.17 13.20 5.85
CA ASP A 25 -17.31 13.07 4.93
C ASP A 25 -17.78 11.60 4.82
N LEU A 26 -18.98 11.34 5.31
CA LEU A 26 -19.62 10.02 5.31
C LEU A 26 -19.86 9.45 3.90
N ASN A 27 -19.83 10.29 2.86
CA ASN A 27 -20.09 9.92 1.48
C ASN A 27 -18.82 9.58 0.67
N ILE A 28 -17.64 9.55 1.31
CA ILE A 28 -16.44 9.00 0.69
C ILE A 28 -16.72 7.54 0.30
N THR A 29 -16.42 7.18 -0.95
CA THR A 29 -16.65 5.84 -1.49
C THR A 29 -15.43 4.94 -1.37
N VAL A 30 -15.62 3.63 -1.49
CA VAL A 30 -14.52 2.64 -1.60
C VAL A 30 -13.60 2.98 -2.76
N GLU A 31 -14.14 3.38 -3.91
CA GLU A 31 -13.34 3.82 -5.06
C GLU A 31 -12.47 5.03 -4.75
N GLN A 32 -13.02 6.03 -4.06
CA GLN A 32 -12.28 7.24 -3.71
C GLN A 32 -11.14 6.96 -2.73
N LEU A 33 -11.28 5.94 -1.88
CA LEU A 33 -10.19 5.45 -1.05
C LEU A 33 -9.13 4.70 -1.88
N LEU A 34 -9.55 3.78 -2.77
CA LEU A 34 -8.65 2.99 -3.61
C LEU A 34 -7.83 3.84 -4.59
N THR A 35 -8.36 4.99 -4.99
CA THR A 35 -7.76 5.91 -5.97
C THR A 35 -7.10 7.13 -5.34
N HIS A 36 -7.04 7.22 -4.01
CA HIS A 36 -6.47 8.38 -3.31
C HIS A 36 -7.14 9.72 -3.67
N THR A 37 -8.46 9.70 -3.92
CA THR A 37 -9.26 10.89 -4.25
C THR A 37 -10.24 11.28 -3.15
N SER A 38 -10.16 10.67 -1.97
CA SER A 38 -11.14 10.85 -0.88
C SER A 38 -11.06 12.21 -0.17
N GLY A 39 -9.89 12.82 -0.08
CA GLY A 39 -9.65 14.03 0.72
C GLY A 39 -9.70 13.80 2.23
N ILE A 40 -9.73 12.53 2.67
CA ILE A 40 -9.70 12.15 4.09
C ILE A 40 -8.42 12.69 4.76
N PRO A 41 -8.46 13.10 6.04
CA PRO A 41 -7.25 13.60 6.70
C PRO A 41 -6.17 12.52 6.76
N ASP A 42 -4.96 12.85 6.32
CA ASP A 42 -3.83 11.93 6.42
C ASP A 42 -3.08 12.10 7.74
N TYR A 43 -2.83 10.99 8.45
CA TYR A 43 -2.00 11.03 9.66
C TYR A 43 -0.51 11.21 9.33
N PHE A 44 -0.12 10.92 8.09
CA PHE A 44 1.23 11.12 7.57
C PHE A 44 1.18 11.60 6.11
N ASP A 45 1.21 12.92 5.93
CA ASP A 45 1.28 13.57 4.60
C ASP A 45 2.74 13.83 4.23
N GLU A 46 3.29 12.96 3.37
CA GLU A 46 4.69 12.96 2.90
C GLU A 46 5.13 14.27 2.21
N ARG A 47 4.19 15.14 1.84
CA ARG A 47 4.52 16.44 1.21
C ARG A 47 4.91 17.51 2.23
N ILE A 48 4.54 17.31 3.49
CA ILE A 48 4.82 18.24 4.59
C ILE A 48 5.55 17.59 5.75
N MET A 49 5.56 16.25 5.83
CA MET A 49 6.28 15.47 6.82
C MET A 49 7.39 14.68 6.13
N GLU A 50 8.64 14.97 6.46
CA GLU A 50 9.79 14.27 5.89
C GLU A 50 10.08 12.95 6.62
N ASN A 51 9.77 12.89 7.92
CA ASN A 51 10.21 11.82 8.81
C ASN A 51 9.01 11.10 9.45
N TYR A 52 8.73 9.88 9.01
CA TYR A 52 7.66 9.05 9.60
C TYR A 52 7.88 8.79 11.09
N ASP A 53 9.13 8.69 11.55
CA ASP A 53 9.45 8.42 12.95
C ASP A 53 9.11 9.56 13.91
N GLU A 54 8.92 10.78 13.41
CA GLU A 54 8.49 11.91 14.23
C GLU A 54 7.08 11.71 14.78
N LEU A 55 6.22 10.98 14.07
CA LEU A 55 4.88 10.60 14.51
C LEU A 55 4.90 9.86 15.87
N TRP A 56 5.95 9.08 16.10
CA TRP A 56 6.04 8.18 17.24
C TRP A 56 6.58 8.83 18.52
N ARG A 57 7.01 10.10 18.44
CA ARG A 57 7.46 10.85 19.62
C ARG A 57 6.32 11.10 20.61
N ASP A 58 5.16 11.48 20.09
CA ASP A 58 3.98 11.82 20.89
C ASP A 58 2.95 10.67 20.94
N TYR A 59 3.05 9.72 20.00
CA TYR A 59 2.18 8.55 19.95
C TYR A 59 3.01 7.26 19.93
N PRO A 60 3.19 6.55 21.06
CA PRO A 60 4.11 5.43 21.09
C PRO A 60 3.74 4.30 20.10
N ASN A 61 4.66 3.98 19.18
CA ASN A 61 4.44 3.05 18.07
C ASN A 61 4.00 1.64 18.50
N TYR A 62 4.40 1.18 19.69
CA TYR A 62 4.01 -0.13 20.24
C TYR A 62 2.50 -0.27 20.51
N LYS A 63 1.76 0.84 20.43
CA LYS A 63 0.30 0.84 20.51
C LYS A 63 -0.37 0.42 19.19
N ILE A 64 0.32 0.50 18.06
CA ILE A 64 -0.26 0.20 16.74
C ILE A 64 -0.18 -1.29 16.45
N ARG A 65 -1.27 -2.03 16.71
CA ARG A 65 -1.38 -3.46 16.42
C ARG A 65 -2.51 -3.81 15.46
N THR A 66 -3.41 -2.86 15.21
CA THR A 66 -4.58 -2.96 14.33
C THR A 66 -4.82 -1.64 13.62
N SER A 67 -5.57 -1.64 12.51
CA SER A 67 -5.95 -0.41 11.81
C SER A 67 -6.73 0.56 12.71
N SER A 68 -7.49 0.05 13.69
CA SER A 68 -8.22 0.91 14.64
C SER A 68 -7.32 1.71 15.58
N ASP A 69 -6.09 1.26 15.82
CA ASP A 69 -5.15 1.95 16.70
C ASP A 69 -4.62 3.26 16.09
N LEU A 70 -4.76 3.43 14.77
CA LEU A 70 -4.39 4.65 14.04
C LEU A 70 -5.53 5.70 14.01
N ILE A 71 -6.77 5.33 14.34
CA ILE A 71 -7.92 6.26 14.33
C ILE A 71 -7.64 7.55 15.11
N PRO A 72 -7.06 7.53 16.33
CA PRO A 72 -6.78 8.75 17.08
C PRO A 72 -5.91 9.77 16.35
N LEU A 73 -5.08 9.34 15.40
CA LEU A 73 -4.15 10.20 14.67
C LEU A 73 -4.83 11.07 13.62
N PHE A 74 -5.96 10.63 13.04
CA PHE A 74 -6.63 11.37 11.96
C PHE A 74 -8.07 11.80 12.28
N ILE A 75 -8.76 11.16 13.23
CA ILE A 75 -10.22 11.32 13.42
C ILE A 75 -10.66 12.75 13.78
N ASN A 76 -9.78 13.56 14.35
CA ASN A 76 -10.06 14.95 14.75
C ASN A 76 -9.53 15.98 13.74
N MET A 77 -8.83 15.56 12.71
CA MET A 77 -8.26 16.45 11.72
C MET A 77 -9.34 16.92 10.72
N PRO A 78 -9.23 18.12 10.16
CA PRO A 78 -10.12 18.57 9.10
C PRO A 78 -9.88 17.79 7.81
N MET A 79 -10.91 17.65 6.99
CA MET A 79 -10.78 17.17 5.61
C MET A 79 -9.70 17.97 4.88
N MET A 80 -8.84 17.30 4.10
CA MET A 80 -7.78 17.97 3.35
C MET A 80 -8.35 18.74 2.16
N TYR A 81 -9.36 18.18 1.51
CA TYR A 81 -10.09 18.75 0.37
C TYR A 81 -11.41 17.99 0.16
N PRO A 82 -12.35 18.49 -0.66
CA PRO A 82 -13.58 17.77 -0.98
C PRO A 82 -13.28 16.44 -1.72
N ARG A 83 -14.07 15.40 -1.43
CA ARG A 83 -13.95 14.10 -2.11
C ARG A 83 -14.06 14.24 -3.64
N GLY A 84 -13.22 13.52 -4.37
CA GLY A 84 -13.13 13.53 -5.83
C GLY A 84 -12.42 14.76 -6.43
N TRP A 85 -11.90 15.68 -5.61
CA TRP A 85 -11.32 16.93 -6.13
C TRP A 85 -9.98 16.74 -6.85
N LYS A 86 -9.09 15.90 -6.31
CA LYS A 86 -7.79 15.57 -6.91
C LYS A 86 -7.27 14.22 -6.41
N PHE A 87 -6.30 13.68 -7.15
CA PHE A 87 -5.42 12.63 -6.66
C PHE A 87 -4.41 13.21 -5.65
N GLN A 88 -4.21 12.53 -4.52
CA GLN A 88 -3.11 12.77 -3.61
C GLN A 88 -2.96 11.54 -2.72
N TYR A 89 -1.82 10.84 -2.83
CA TYR A 89 -1.54 9.64 -2.03
C TYR A 89 -1.85 9.87 -0.55
N ASN A 90 -2.56 8.91 0.04
CA ASN A 90 -3.12 9.06 1.39
C ASN A 90 -3.11 7.75 2.17
N ASN A 91 -2.30 7.70 3.24
CA ASN A 91 -2.16 6.51 4.08
C ASN A 91 -3.45 6.19 4.85
N THR A 92 -4.08 7.21 5.44
CA THR A 92 -5.37 7.05 6.14
C THR A 92 -6.42 6.36 5.27
N GLY A 93 -6.47 6.66 3.96
CA GLY A 93 -7.43 6.04 3.04
C GLY A 93 -7.34 4.51 3.03
N PHE A 94 -6.11 3.98 3.06
CA PHE A 94 -5.84 2.55 3.11
C PHE A 94 -6.04 1.95 4.51
N VAL A 95 -5.79 2.71 5.58
CA VAL A 95 -6.24 2.31 6.94
C VAL A 95 -7.76 2.11 6.98
N VAL A 96 -8.53 3.03 6.38
CA VAL A 96 -9.99 2.95 6.33
C VAL A 96 -10.47 1.77 5.48
N LEU A 97 -9.80 1.45 4.36
CA LEU A 97 -10.06 0.21 3.60
C LEU A 97 -9.83 -1.04 4.46
N GLY A 98 -8.79 -1.05 5.30
CA GLY A 98 -8.57 -2.10 6.29
C GLY A 98 -9.74 -2.24 7.28
N LEU A 99 -10.22 -1.13 7.83
CA LEU A 99 -11.39 -1.11 8.72
C LEU A 99 -12.67 -1.60 8.02
N ILE A 100 -12.86 -1.27 6.74
CA ILE A 100 -13.99 -1.75 5.93
C ILE A 100 -13.93 -3.28 5.77
N ILE A 101 -12.75 -3.83 5.48
CA ILE A 101 -12.55 -5.29 5.40
C ILE A 101 -12.97 -5.93 6.72
N GLU A 102 -12.48 -5.43 7.85
CA GLU A 102 -12.80 -5.98 9.17
C GLU A 102 -14.30 -5.88 9.47
N LYS A 103 -14.91 -4.75 9.16
CA LYS A 103 -16.33 -4.50 9.40
C LYS A 103 -17.24 -5.42 8.61
N VAL A 104 -16.96 -5.59 7.32
CA VAL A 104 -17.80 -6.39 6.41
C VAL A 104 -17.60 -7.89 6.63
N THR A 105 -16.40 -8.30 7.02
CA THR A 105 -16.05 -9.74 7.11
C THR A 105 -16.11 -10.29 8.53
N GLY A 106 -16.03 -9.43 9.55
CA GLY A 106 -15.84 -9.84 10.95
C GLY A 106 -14.47 -10.46 11.25
N MET A 107 -13.54 -10.44 10.29
CA MET A 107 -12.18 -10.96 10.45
C MET A 107 -11.19 -9.81 10.63
N LEU A 108 -10.16 -10.00 11.45
CA LEU A 108 -9.03 -9.07 11.49
C LEU A 108 -8.37 -8.95 10.10
N PHE A 109 -7.91 -7.75 9.75
CA PHE A 109 -7.37 -7.42 8.44
C PHE A 109 -6.25 -8.37 7.99
N ASP A 110 -5.27 -8.62 8.86
CA ASP A 110 -4.15 -9.53 8.59
C ASP A 110 -4.60 -10.98 8.39
N LYS A 111 -5.61 -11.41 9.15
CA LYS A 111 -6.17 -12.77 9.03
C LYS A 111 -6.99 -12.93 7.76
N PHE A 112 -7.70 -11.89 7.35
CA PHE A 112 -8.41 -11.86 6.07
C PHE A 112 -7.42 -11.97 4.91
N LEU A 113 -6.37 -11.15 4.88
CA LEU A 113 -5.35 -11.21 3.82
C LEU A 113 -4.62 -12.55 3.79
N HIS A 114 -4.25 -13.11 4.94
CA HIS A 114 -3.64 -14.43 4.99
C HIS A 114 -4.53 -15.50 4.36
N LYS A 115 -5.83 -15.50 4.71
CA LYS A 115 -6.78 -16.52 4.24
C LYS A 115 -7.17 -16.36 2.77
N GLU A 116 -7.45 -15.12 2.35
CA GLU A 116 -8.09 -14.86 1.05
C GLU A 116 -7.08 -14.45 -0.03
N ILE A 117 -5.86 -14.05 0.33
CA ILE A 117 -4.81 -13.62 -0.62
C ILE A 117 -3.56 -14.48 -0.49
N PHE A 118 -2.88 -14.48 0.66
CA PHE A 118 -1.55 -15.10 0.78
C PHE A 118 -1.59 -16.61 0.62
N LEU A 119 -2.48 -17.29 1.33
CA LEU A 119 -2.62 -18.75 1.24
C LEU A 119 -3.04 -19.21 -0.17
N PRO A 120 -4.04 -18.60 -0.84
CA PRO A 120 -4.36 -18.91 -2.23
C PRO A 120 -3.20 -18.68 -3.19
N CYS A 121 -2.40 -17.62 -3.03
CA CYS A 121 -1.20 -17.38 -3.84
C CYS A 121 -0.05 -18.35 -3.54
N GLY A 122 -0.11 -19.07 -2.42
CA GLY A 122 1.02 -19.85 -1.91
C GLY A 122 2.15 -18.98 -1.37
N MET A 123 1.82 -17.80 -0.84
CA MET A 123 2.75 -16.85 -0.21
C MET A 123 2.95 -17.21 1.27
N ASN A 124 3.70 -18.28 1.52
CA ASN A 124 3.83 -18.86 2.87
C ASN A 124 4.79 -18.08 3.78
N ASP A 125 5.59 -17.17 3.23
CA ASP A 125 6.54 -16.32 3.93
C ASP A 125 6.10 -14.84 3.93
N THR A 126 4.82 -14.57 3.60
CA THR A 126 4.22 -13.23 3.67
C THR A 126 3.23 -13.11 4.84
N GLY A 127 3.31 -12.01 5.57
CA GLY A 127 2.37 -11.73 6.65
C GLY A 127 2.57 -10.38 7.34
N TYR A 128 1.73 -10.12 8.33
CA TYR A 128 1.83 -8.95 9.21
C TYR A 128 2.26 -9.44 10.58
N TYR A 129 3.53 -9.19 10.92
CA TYR A 129 4.14 -9.64 12.16
C TYR A 129 4.35 -8.47 13.11
N GLU A 130 4.31 -8.76 14.40
CA GLU A 130 4.71 -7.80 15.41
C GLU A 130 6.25 -7.75 15.45
N LEU A 131 6.86 -6.58 15.61
CA LEU A 131 8.33 -6.44 15.60
C LEU A 131 9.01 -7.20 16.75
N ASP A 132 8.29 -7.48 17.83
CA ASP A 132 8.75 -8.32 18.94
C ASP A 132 8.53 -9.82 18.72
N ARG A 133 7.98 -10.21 17.56
CA ARG A 133 7.60 -11.59 17.19
C ARG A 133 7.86 -11.91 15.72
N LEU A 134 8.95 -11.39 15.17
CA LEU A 134 9.32 -11.65 13.78
C LEU A 134 9.63 -13.14 13.54
N PRO A 135 9.33 -13.68 12.33
CA PRO A 135 9.75 -15.02 11.93
C PRO A 135 11.28 -15.18 11.93
N GLU A 136 11.76 -16.41 12.13
CA GLU A 136 13.20 -16.72 12.23
C GLU A 136 14.04 -16.20 11.05
N ARG A 137 13.49 -16.21 9.84
CA ARG A 137 14.18 -15.80 8.61
C ARG A 137 13.94 -14.34 8.22
N CYS A 138 13.37 -13.53 9.13
CA CYS A 138 13.09 -12.13 8.86
C CYS A 138 14.35 -11.28 9.04
N ALA A 139 14.69 -10.48 8.04
CA ALA A 139 15.73 -9.46 8.19
C ALA A 139 15.24 -8.33 9.10
N ASN A 140 16.13 -7.78 9.92
CA ASN A 140 15.90 -6.49 10.55
C ASN A 140 16.15 -5.37 9.53
N SER A 141 15.37 -4.30 9.64
CA SER A 141 15.53 -3.06 8.89
C SER A 141 16.40 -2.08 9.69
N TYR A 142 17.31 -1.40 9.00
CA TYR A 142 18.35 -0.58 9.64
C TYR A 142 18.35 0.86 9.14
N ILE A 143 18.53 1.79 10.08
CA ILE A 143 18.74 3.21 9.84
C ILE A 143 20.18 3.54 10.22
N TYR A 144 20.87 4.31 9.37
CA TYR A 144 22.21 4.81 9.68
C TYR A 144 22.13 6.05 10.58
N ASP A 145 22.80 5.99 11.73
CA ASP A 145 22.94 7.09 12.68
C ASP A 145 24.19 7.91 12.36
N ASN A 146 24.01 9.05 11.68
CA ASN A 146 25.09 9.97 11.33
C ASN A 146 25.84 10.51 12.56
N ILE A 147 25.22 10.55 13.75
CA ILE A 147 25.84 11.08 14.98
C ILE A 147 26.76 10.04 15.60
N ARG A 148 26.33 8.76 15.59
CA ARG A 148 27.10 7.65 16.19
C ARG A 148 28.00 6.92 15.20
N ASP A 149 27.84 7.15 13.90
CA ASP A 149 28.54 6.43 12.83
C ASP A 149 28.30 4.91 12.92
N ASP A 150 27.05 4.50 13.14
CA ASP A 150 26.63 3.09 13.26
C ASP A 150 25.17 2.92 12.78
N PHE A 151 24.71 1.67 12.68
CA PHE A 151 23.34 1.33 12.32
C PHE A 151 22.53 0.93 13.54
N TYR A 152 21.25 1.29 13.57
CA TYR A 152 20.29 0.78 14.54
C TYR A 152 19.03 0.28 13.85
N THR A 153 18.32 -0.63 14.52
CA THR A 153 17.08 -1.20 13.98
C THR A 153 15.95 -0.17 14.02
N ASN A 154 15.11 -0.13 12.99
CA ASN A 154 14.01 0.83 12.86
C ASN A 154 12.81 0.59 13.80
N ILE A 155 12.93 -0.24 14.84
CA ILE A 155 11.80 -0.73 15.64
C ILE A 155 11.02 0.34 16.41
N TYR A 156 11.55 1.56 16.52
CA TYR A 156 10.88 2.71 17.12
C TYR A 156 10.44 3.76 16.09
N SER A 157 10.69 3.48 14.80
CA SER A 157 10.49 4.40 13.68
C SER A 157 9.30 4.01 12.80
N VAL A 158 8.67 2.86 13.07
CA VAL A 158 7.53 2.31 12.32
C VAL A 158 6.50 1.71 13.27
N ASP A 159 5.29 1.41 12.78
CA ASP A 159 4.27 0.68 13.52
C ASP A 159 4.82 -0.65 14.06
N VAL A 160 4.45 -1.03 15.29
CA VAL A 160 4.89 -2.35 15.82
C VAL A 160 4.30 -3.51 15.04
N LYS A 161 3.17 -3.32 14.35
CA LYS A 161 2.62 -4.25 13.37
C LYS A 161 1.93 -3.46 12.26
N GLY A 162 2.18 -3.86 11.01
CA GLY A 162 1.55 -3.22 9.85
C GLY A 162 0.02 -3.27 9.85
N THR A 163 -0.58 -2.34 9.13
CA THR A 163 -2.04 -2.11 9.06
C THR A 163 -2.50 -2.02 7.60
N GLY A 164 -3.70 -1.48 7.37
CA GLY A 164 -4.21 -1.21 6.02
C GLY A 164 -3.26 -0.36 5.15
N ALA A 165 -2.48 0.55 5.75
CA ALA A 165 -1.57 1.45 5.03
C ALA A 165 -0.26 0.79 4.57
N GLY A 166 0.20 -0.30 5.21
CA GLY A 166 1.52 -0.86 4.94
C GLY A 166 2.04 -1.80 6.02
N GLY A 167 3.33 -2.14 5.96
CA GLY A 167 4.00 -2.96 6.98
C GLY A 167 3.83 -4.48 6.83
N ALA A 168 3.57 -4.96 5.61
CA ALA A 168 3.64 -6.39 5.30
C ALA A 168 5.11 -6.84 5.19
N PHE A 169 5.44 -7.98 5.79
CA PHE A 169 6.70 -8.67 5.59
C PHE A 169 6.51 -9.70 4.49
N THR A 170 7.48 -9.82 3.58
CA THR A 170 7.37 -10.69 2.41
C THR A 170 8.73 -11.14 1.89
N THR A 171 8.73 -12.00 0.88
CA THR A 171 9.92 -12.40 0.13
C THR A 171 9.75 -12.09 -1.35
N VAL A 172 10.87 -11.95 -2.08
CA VAL A 172 10.84 -11.75 -3.54
C VAL A 172 10.10 -12.88 -4.28
N TRP A 173 10.17 -14.11 -3.76
CA TRP A 173 9.48 -15.26 -4.35
C TRP A 173 7.98 -15.24 -4.11
N ASP A 174 7.54 -14.77 -2.95
CA ASP A 174 6.12 -14.63 -2.66
C ASP A 174 5.50 -13.47 -3.43
N VAL A 175 6.24 -12.36 -3.60
CA VAL A 175 5.86 -11.27 -4.52
C VAL A 175 5.71 -11.77 -5.96
N TYR A 176 6.63 -12.61 -6.44
CA TYR A 176 6.49 -13.25 -7.75
C TYR A 176 5.24 -14.14 -7.85
N ARG A 177 4.92 -14.90 -6.79
CA ARG A 177 3.68 -15.71 -6.74
C ARG A 177 2.44 -14.84 -6.74
N PHE A 178 2.44 -13.72 -6.03
CA PHE A 178 1.35 -12.73 -6.04
C PHE A 178 1.07 -12.23 -7.45
N TRP A 179 2.10 -11.74 -8.14
CA TRP A 179 1.99 -11.27 -9.52
C TRP A 179 1.41 -12.34 -10.46
N ASN A 180 1.89 -13.59 -10.36
CA ASN A 180 1.37 -14.69 -11.15
C ASN A 180 -0.08 -15.04 -10.80
N ALA A 181 -0.45 -15.01 -9.53
CA ALA A 181 -1.82 -15.30 -9.11
C ALA A 181 -2.80 -14.21 -9.58
N LEU A 182 -2.40 -12.94 -9.51
CA LEU A 182 -3.21 -11.81 -9.97
C LEU A 182 -3.49 -11.88 -11.48
N TYR A 183 -2.44 -12.09 -12.29
CA TYR A 183 -2.57 -12.09 -13.76
C TYR A 183 -3.13 -13.38 -14.36
N ASN A 184 -3.21 -14.47 -13.59
CA ASN A 184 -3.79 -15.74 -14.06
C ASN A 184 -5.20 -15.97 -13.50
N GLY A 185 -5.89 -14.89 -13.10
CA GLY A 185 -7.28 -14.96 -12.65
C GLY A 185 -7.50 -15.71 -11.32
N LYS A 186 -6.44 -15.93 -10.52
CA LYS A 186 -6.53 -16.76 -9.30
C LYS A 186 -7.14 -16.01 -8.12
N LEU A 187 -6.89 -14.70 -8.03
CA LEU A 187 -7.37 -13.85 -6.94
C LEU A 187 -8.70 -13.18 -7.27
N ILE A 188 -8.79 -12.66 -8.49
CA ILE A 188 -9.92 -11.92 -9.06
C ILE A 188 -9.97 -12.24 -10.55
N SER A 189 -11.10 -11.98 -11.22
CA SER A 189 -11.23 -12.25 -12.66
C SER A 189 -10.27 -11.41 -13.50
N ASP A 190 -10.00 -11.85 -14.73
CA ASP A 190 -9.19 -11.08 -15.69
C ASP A 190 -9.79 -9.69 -15.96
N GLU A 191 -11.12 -9.56 -15.95
CA GLU A 191 -11.81 -8.27 -16.10
C GLU A 191 -11.48 -7.33 -14.94
N MET A 192 -11.59 -7.80 -13.70
CA MET A 192 -11.26 -7.01 -12.52
C MET A 192 -9.76 -6.73 -12.41
N THR A 193 -8.88 -7.67 -12.80
CA THR A 193 -7.45 -7.42 -12.88
C THR A 193 -7.14 -6.31 -13.89
N ASN A 194 -7.74 -6.34 -15.08
CA ASN A 194 -7.56 -5.28 -16.07
C ASN A 194 -8.10 -3.93 -15.59
N ASN A 195 -9.21 -3.93 -14.85
CA ASN A 195 -9.76 -2.71 -14.24
C ASN A 195 -8.87 -2.20 -13.09
N MET A 196 -8.35 -3.08 -12.23
CA MET A 196 -7.44 -2.70 -11.14
C MET A 196 -6.18 -2.02 -11.68
N LEU A 197 -5.67 -2.49 -12.82
CA LEU A 197 -4.44 -2.04 -13.45
C LEU A 197 -4.65 -0.91 -14.48
N SER A 198 -5.87 -0.44 -14.70
CA SER A 198 -6.14 0.70 -15.58
C SER A 198 -6.00 2.03 -14.86
N LEU A 199 -5.78 3.12 -15.61
CA LEU A 199 -5.71 4.46 -15.07
C LEU A 199 -7.07 4.90 -14.50
N HIS A 200 -7.10 5.20 -13.19
CA HIS A 200 -8.29 5.72 -12.50
C HIS A 200 -8.09 7.13 -11.95
N ALA A 201 -6.86 7.48 -11.58
CA ALA A 201 -6.52 8.81 -11.08
C ALA A 201 -5.12 9.23 -11.52
N SER A 202 -4.94 10.54 -11.71
CA SER A 202 -3.63 11.12 -12.01
C SER A 202 -3.54 12.57 -11.53
N ASP A 203 -2.32 12.98 -11.18
CA ASP A 203 -1.93 14.38 -10.96
C ASP A 203 -0.42 14.52 -11.24
N ASN A 204 0.03 15.62 -11.86
CA ASN A 204 1.46 15.92 -12.07
C ASN A 204 2.37 14.77 -12.59
N ASN A 205 1.92 13.99 -13.57
CA ASN A 205 2.60 12.79 -14.12
C ASN A 205 2.66 11.57 -13.19
N GLU A 206 1.92 11.59 -12.10
CA GLU A 206 1.60 10.41 -11.31
C GLU A 206 0.34 9.77 -11.87
N TYR A 207 0.35 8.45 -12.01
CA TYR A 207 -0.75 7.67 -12.56
C TYR A 207 -1.05 6.50 -11.62
N TYR A 208 -2.32 6.32 -11.28
CA TYR A 208 -2.74 5.37 -10.27
C TYR A 208 -3.96 4.57 -10.71
N GLY A 209 -3.92 3.27 -10.47
CA GLY A 209 -5.06 2.37 -10.57
C GLY A 209 -5.71 2.13 -9.22
N TYR A 210 -6.30 0.95 -9.01
CA TYR A 210 -6.82 0.58 -7.69
C TYR A 210 -5.71 -0.03 -6.82
N GLY A 211 -5.06 0.80 -6.02
CA GLY A 211 -3.97 0.37 -5.13
C GLY A 211 -2.67 -0.01 -5.85
N ILE A 212 -2.44 0.54 -7.04
CA ILE A 212 -1.28 0.24 -7.88
C ILE A 212 -0.81 1.52 -8.58
N TRP A 213 0.49 1.75 -8.59
CA TRP A 213 1.10 2.81 -9.38
C TRP A 213 1.28 2.36 -10.84
N LEU A 214 1.27 3.31 -11.76
CA LEU A 214 1.37 3.07 -13.19
C LEU A 214 2.50 3.92 -13.80
N ASP A 215 3.56 3.28 -14.27
CA ASP A 215 4.62 3.98 -15.01
C ASP A 215 4.23 4.10 -16.48
N LYS A 216 4.12 5.34 -16.99
CA LYS A 216 3.83 5.57 -18.40
C LYS A 216 5.00 5.12 -19.28
N GLN A 217 4.73 4.27 -20.27
CA GLN A 217 5.72 3.86 -21.27
C GLN A 217 5.90 4.99 -22.29
N TYR A 218 7.15 5.36 -22.59
CA TYR A 218 7.47 6.57 -23.36
C TYR A 218 7.19 6.48 -24.88
N ASN A 219 6.79 5.32 -25.41
CA ASN A 219 6.82 5.04 -26.84
C ASN A 219 5.47 4.94 -27.59
N GLU A 220 4.31 5.10 -26.94
CA GLU A 220 3.02 4.99 -27.66
C GLU A 220 2.09 6.21 -27.45
N CYS A 221 1.56 6.73 -28.57
CA CYS A 221 0.72 7.92 -28.66
C CYS A 221 -0.77 7.65 -28.35
N SER A 222 -1.07 6.61 -27.57
CA SER A 222 -2.43 6.25 -27.17
C SER A 222 -2.60 6.35 -25.65
N ILE A 223 -3.85 6.40 -25.19
CA ILE A 223 -4.22 6.22 -23.78
C ILE A 223 -5.08 4.96 -23.75
N GLY A 224 -4.47 3.83 -23.44
CA GLY A 224 -5.05 2.50 -23.26
C GLY A 224 -4.22 1.67 -22.27
N ASN A 225 -4.73 0.51 -21.87
CA ASN A 225 -4.09 -0.34 -20.85
C ASN A 225 -2.70 -0.89 -21.24
N GLY A 226 -2.28 -0.76 -22.51
CA GLY A 226 -0.93 -1.13 -22.96
C GLY A 226 0.15 -0.10 -22.65
N ASP A 227 -0.23 1.12 -22.28
CA ASP A 227 0.69 2.26 -22.15
C ASP A 227 1.34 2.38 -20.76
N PHE A 228 1.01 1.48 -19.83
CA PHE A 228 1.45 1.56 -18.43
C PHE A 228 2.11 0.27 -17.96
N THR A 229 3.18 0.40 -17.16
CA THR A 229 3.77 -0.69 -16.39
C THR A 229 3.33 -0.58 -14.94
N PRO A 230 2.50 -1.51 -14.43
CA PRO A 230 2.07 -1.46 -13.05
C PRO A 230 3.19 -1.82 -12.08
N HIS A 231 3.21 -1.11 -10.96
CA HIS A 231 4.10 -1.40 -9.85
C HIS A 231 3.46 -1.04 -8.51
N PHE A 232 3.95 -1.66 -7.45
CA PHE A 232 3.71 -1.24 -6.08
C PHE A 232 5.03 -1.11 -5.35
N GLU A 233 5.06 -0.19 -4.41
CA GLU A 233 6.26 0.24 -3.70
C GLU A 233 5.96 0.57 -2.25
N GLY A 234 7.01 0.67 -1.45
CA GLY A 234 6.93 1.07 -0.05
C GLY A 234 8.27 1.54 0.45
N CYS A 235 8.25 2.58 1.28
CA CYS A 235 9.41 3.18 1.90
C CYS A 235 9.08 3.58 3.33
N ASP A 236 9.67 2.87 4.28
CA ASP A 236 9.64 3.23 5.69
C ASP A 236 11.07 3.51 6.16
N PRO A 237 11.28 4.19 7.31
CA PRO A 237 12.61 4.36 7.87
C PRO A 237 13.39 3.04 7.92
N GLY A 238 14.49 2.97 7.17
CA GLY A 238 15.37 1.81 7.13
C GLY A 238 14.94 0.64 6.24
N VAL A 239 13.97 0.81 5.35
CA VAL A 239 13.56 -0.23 4.38
C VAL A 239 13.07 0.41 3.09
N SER A 240 13.34 -0.23 1.95
CA SER A 240 12.82 0.21 0.66
C SER A 240 12.46 -0.99 -0.20
N PHE A 241 11.32 -0.90 -0.86
CA PHE A 241 10.73 -1.98 -1.63
C PHE A 241 10.12 -1.44 -2.92
N ILE A 242 10.34 -2.16 -4.03
CA ILE A 242 9.58 -1.95 -5.24
C ILE A 242 9.39 -3.24 -6.02
N SER A 243 8.21 -3.43 -6.59
CA SER A 243 7.98 -4.48 -7.57
C SER A 243 7.10 -4.03 -8.72
N SER A 244 7.54 -4.36 -9.93
CA SER A 244 6.80 -4.11 -11.17
C SER A 244 6.63 -5.39 -11.97
N ARG A 245 5.61 -5.41 -12.83
CA ARG A 245 5.44 -6.46 -13.84
C ARG A 245 5.13 -5.85 -15.20
N SER A 246 5.97 -6.14 -16.19
CA SER A 246 5.81 -5.65 -17.56
C SER A 246 4.76 -6.45 -18.34
N ILE A 247 4.34 -5.90 -19.48
CA ILE A 247 3.45 -6.57 -20.44
C ILE A 247 4.06 -7.87 -21.00
N ASN A 248 5.39 -7.92 -21.10
CA ASN A 248 6.16 -9.09 -21.52
C ASN A 248 6.31 -10.13 -20.39
N LYS A 249 5.54 -10.00 -19.30
CA LYS A 249 5.51 -10.89 -18.13
C LYS A 249 6.82 -10.92 -17.34
N ILE A 250 7.67 -9.91 -17.52
CA ILE A 250 8.90 -9.76 -16.74
C ILE A 250 8.52 -9.15 -15.40
N VAL A 251 8.90 -9.83 -14.31
CA VAL A 251 8.71 -9.34 -12.94
C VAL A 251 10.06 -8.87 -12.41
N ILE A 252 10.10 -7.64 -11.92
CA ILE A 252 11.26 -7.08 -11.24
C ILE A 252 10.83 -6.80 -9.81
N THR A 253 11.57 -7.31 -8.83
CA THR A 253 11.38 -7.02 -7.42
C THR A 253 12.73 -6.67 -6.81
N VAL A 254 12.84 -5.49 -6.23
CA VAL A 254 14.04 -5.00 -5.55
C VAL A 254 13.68 -4.67 -4.12
N VAL A 255 14.44 -5.21 -3.17
CA VAL A 255 14.22 -5.03 -1.74
C VAL A 255 15.52 -4.64 -1.05
N SER A 256 15.42 -3.77 -0.05
CA SER A 256 16.53 -3.34 0.79
C SER A 256 16.05 -3.24 2.23
N ASN A 257 16.85 -3.78 3.17
CA ASN A 257 16.64 -3.60 4.62
C ASN A 257 17.37 -2.36 5.16
N MET A 258 17.56 -1.37 4.28
CA MET A 258 18.07 -0.03 4.54
C MET A 258 17.34 0.95 3.61
N GLY A 259 17.38 2.25 3.91
CA GLY A 259 16.90 3.29 3.00
C GLY A 259 17.80 3.41 1.76
N GLN A 260 17.54 2.61 0.73
CA GLN A 260 18.29 2.60 -0.52
C GLN A 260 17.39 3.00 -1.70
N ASN A 261 17.99 3.59 -2.73
CA ASN A 261 17.25 3.97 -3.93
C ASN A 261 16.96 2.76 -4.84
N VAL A 262 16.02 1.92 -4.41
CA VAL A 262 15.57 0.72 -5.13
C VAL A 262 14.87 1.06 -6.45
N TRP A 263 14.25 2.24 -6.55
CA TRP A 263 13.65 2.76 -7.78
C TRP A 263 14.68 2.94 -8.90
N LYS A 264 15.82 3.54 -8.58
CA LYS A 264 16.92 3.70 -9.55
C LYS A 264 17.41 2.33 -10.04
N ILE A 265 17.64 1.39 -9.12
CA ILE A 265 18.09 0.04 -9.46
C ILE A 265 17.09 -0.64 -10.40
N ARG A 266 15.79 -0.59 -10.08
CA ARG A 266 14.72 -1.12 -10.96
C ARG A 266 14.73 -0.47 -12.33
N ASN A 267 14.87 0.86 -12.41
CA ASN A 267 14.87 1.61 -13.66
C ASN A 267 16.12 1.30 -14.52
N ASP A 268 17.27 1.09 -13.89
CA ASP A 268 18.49 0.69 -14.59
C ASP A 268 18.34 -0.73 -15.16
N ILE A 269 17.74 -1.67 -14.42
CA ILE A 269 17.40 -3.02 -14.93
C ILE A 269 16.40 -2.96 -16.10
N LEU A 270 15.36 -2.13 -16.01
CA LEU A 270 14.36 -2.00 -17.07
C LEU A 270 14.98 -1.52 -18.39
N LYS A 271 15.89 -0.54 -18.33
CA LYS A 271 16.60 -0.05 -19.52
C LYS A 271 17.44 -1.15 -20.19
N GLU A 272 18.15 -1.95 -19.40
CA GLU A 272 18.97 -3.05 -19.94
C GLU A 272 18.12 -4.16 -20.59
N ILE A 273 16.89 -4.35 -20.11
CA ILE A 273 15.96 -5.37 -20.65
C ILE A 273 15.25 -4.88 -21.92
N GLU A 274 14.93 -3.59 -22.03
CA GLU A 274 14.33 -3.00 -23.24
C GLU A 274 15.31 -3.00 -24.44
N ASP A 275 16.61 -3.05 -24.18
CA ASP A 275 17.66 -3.10 -25.19
C ASP A 275 17.94 -4.53 -25.76
N LEU A 276 17.22 -5.57 -25.28
CA LEU A 276 17.34 -6.99 -25.69
C LEU A 276 16.25 -7.44 -26.67
#